data_AF-A0A447TC60-F1
#
_entry.id   AF-A0A447TC60-F1
#
_cell.length_a   1.000
_cell.length_b   1.000
_cell.length_c   1.000
_cell.angle_alpha   90.00
_cell.angle_beta   90.00
_cell.angle_gamma   90.00
#
_symmetry.space_group_name_H-M   'P 1'
#
loop_
_entity.id
_entity.type
_entity.pdbx_description
1 polymer ?
#
loop_
_entity_poly.entity_id
_entity_poly.type
_entity_poly.pdbx_seq_one_letter_code
_entity_poly.pdbx_strand_id
1 'polypeptide(L)'
;MKMLAEVSWQDFEALVGDMFRRKGYRVVPRSGHGPDGGVDLELFLGEERYLVQCKRWNTQKVGVAVVRELYGVMQAGQVSGGFVVCSGEFTADARAFAAGKGIVLLHGKAVLSSLLEQAAQQAGEDAGSCPSCGCAVSQR
;
A
#
# COMPACT_ATOMS: atom_id res chain seq x y z
N MET A 1 -0.80 -22.90 -8.01
CA MET A 1 -1.48 -21.65 -8.41
C MET A 1 -2.38 -21.25 -7.24
N LYS A 2 -1.90 -20.40 -6.32
CA LYS A 2 -2.65 -20.03 -5.12
C LYS A 2 -3.72 -19.01 -5.50
N MET A 3 -4.98 -19.33 -5.19
CA MET A 3 -6.14 -18.52 -5.55
C MET A 3 -6.04 -17.12 -4.93
N LEU A 4 -6.13 -16.09 -5.78
CA LEU A 4 -6.27 -14.67 -5.42
C LEU A 4 -7.54 -14.34 -4.60
N ALA A 5 -8.31 -15.35 -4.17
CA ALA A 5 -9.62 -15.21 -3.53
C ALA A 5 -9.58 -15.26 -2.00
N GLU A 6 -8.45 -15.59 -1.37
CA GLU A 6 -8.34 -15.79 0.09
C GLU A 6 -7.26 -14.92 0.74
N VAL A 7 -6.91 -13.77 0.13
CA VAL A 7 -6.10 -12.78 0.86
C VAL A 7 -7.00 -12.19 1.94
N SER A 8 -6.69 -12.49 3.20
CA SER A 8 -7.45 -11.92 4.32
C SER A 8 -7.29 -10.40 4.32
N TRP A 9 -8.22 -9.69 4.94
CA TRP A 9 -8.15 -8.23 5.02
C TRP A 9 -6.85 -7.77 5.72
N GLN A 10 -6.45 -8.50 6.74
CA GLN A 10 -5.22 -8.30 7.49
C GLN A 10 -3.98 -8.50 6.59
N ASP A 11 -4.00 -9.52 5.73
CA ASP A 11 -2.91 -9.73 4.77
C ASP A 11 -2.85 -8.61 3.72
N PHE A 12 -3.99 -8.08 3.30
CA PHE A 12 -4.03 -6.94 2.38
C PHE A 12 -3.45 -5.67 3.00
N GLU A 13 -3.83 -5.34 4.24
CA GLU A 13 -3.25 -4.21 4.96
C GLU A 13 -1.74 -4.38 5.15
N ALA A 14 -1.30 -5.59 5.49
CA ALA A 14 0.12 -5.91 5.60
C ALA A 14 0.86 -5.72 4.26
N LEU A 15 0.29 -6.20 3.15
CA LEU A 15 0.85 -6.03 1.80
C LEU A 15 0.93 -4.56 1.37
N VAL A 16 -0.11 -3.78 1.62
CA VAL A 16 -0.10 -2.33 1.36
C VAL A 16 0.96 -1.65 2.22
N GLY A 17 1.06 -2.01 3.49
CA GLY A 17 2.11 -1.53 4.38
C GLY A 17 3.51 -1.84 3.86
N ASP A 18 3.75 -3.08 3.42
CA ASP A 18 5.05 -3.49 2.89
C ASP A 18 5.40 -2.79 1.58
N MET A 19 4.42 -2.55 0.70
CA MET A 19 4.61 -1.72 -0.49
C MET A 19 5.13 -0.32 -0.10
N PHE A 20 4.53 0.33 0.89
CA PHE A 20 4.97 1.65 1.34
C PHE A 20 6.32 1.62 2.04
N ARG A 21 6.59 0.59 2.87
CA ARG A 21 7.93 0.39 3.48
C ARG A 21 9.03 0.32 2.43
N ARG A 22 8.80 -0.45 1.36
CA ARG A 22 9.74 -0.58 0.24
C ARG A 22 9.93 0.72 -0.54
N LYS A 23 8.93 1.59 -0.56
CA LYS A 23 9.03 2.96 -1.11
C LYS A 23 9.73 3.95 -0.17
N GLY A 24 10.24 3.49 0.97
CA GLY A 24 10.98 4.32 1.93
C GLY A 24 10.11 4.96 3.02
N TYR A 25 8.82 4.63 3.10
CA TYR A 25 7.95 5.17 4.15
C TYR A 25 8.10 4.35 5.44
N ARG A 26 8.12 5.04 6.58
CA ARG A 26 7.86 4.39 7.87
C ARG A 26 6.36 4.19 8.01
N VAL A 27 5.92 2.94 8.19
CA VAL A 27 4.50 2.57 8.27
C VAL A 27 4.12 2.20 9.69
N VAL A 28 3.10 2.89 10.21
CA VAL A 28 2.51 2.66 11.53
C VAL A 28 1.06 2.20 11.32
N PRO A 29 0.73 0.93 11.64
CA PRO A 29 -0.66 0.47 11.60
C PRO A 29 -1.49 1.19 12.67
N ARG A 30 -2.68 1.69 12.32
CA ARG A 30 -3.65 2.11 13.34
C ARG A 30 -4.49 0.91 13.73
N SER A 31 -4.25 0.42 14.94
CA SER A 31 -5.11 -0.62 15.53
C SER A 31 -6.37 0.05 16.09
N GLY A 32 -7.46 0.08 15.33
CA GLY A 32 -8.72 0.52 15.93
C GLY A 32 -9.87 0.71 14.94
N HIS A 33 -10.98 0.00 15.21
CA HIS A 33 -12.32 0.35 14.74
C HIS A 33 -12.84 1.61 15.47
N GLY A 34 -12.00 2.64 15.62
CA GLY A 34 -12.34 3.91 16.25
C GLY A 34 -13.00 4.87 15.26
N PRO A 35 -13.51 6.03 15.72
CA PRO A 35 -14.09 7.08 14.87
C PRO A 35 -13.06 7.81 13.99
N ASP A 36 -11.93 7.18 13.69
CA ASP A 36 -10.75 7.73 13.01
C ASP A 36 -10.99 7.94 11.49
N GLY A 37 -12.24 8.04 11.05
CA GLY A 37 -12.65 8.25 9.66
C GLY A 37 -12.22 7.13 8.71
N GLY A 38 -11.96 5.93 9.26
CA GLY A 38 -11.54 4.75 8.51
C GLY A 38 -10.11 4.80 7.97
N VAL A 39 -9.17 5.45 8.67
CA VAL A 39 -7.74 5.38 8.36
C VAL A 39 -7.15 4.09 8.93
N ASP A 40 -6.53 3.28 8.07
CA ASP A 40 -5.95 1.99 8.44
C ASP A 40 -4.43 2.11 8.74
N LEU A 41 -3.71 2.96 8.00
CA LEU A 41 -2.27 3.15 8.18
C LEU A 41 -1.88 4.64 8.24
N GLU A 42 -0.87 4.94 9.05
CA GLU A 42 -0.13 6.20 8.98
C GLU A 42 1.24 5.95 8.36
N LEU A 43 1.63 6.81 7.41
CA LEU A 43 2.93 6.78 6.76
C LEU A 43 3.72 8.03 7.12
N PHE A 44 5.03 7.86 7.25
CA PHE A 44 5.96 8.96 7.45
C PHE A 44 7.09 8.90 6.43
N LEU A 45 7.36 10.02 5.78
CA LEU A 45 8.53 10.20 4.91
C LEU A 45 9.30 11.41 5.44
N GLY A 46 10.35 11.16 6.22
CA GLY A 46 10.99 12.22 7.00
C GLY A 46 10.01 12.81 8.02
N GLU A 47 9.78 14.13 7.93
CA GLU A 47 8.82 14.87 8.78
C GLU A 47 7.40 14.88 8.20
N GLU A 48 7.22 14.47 6.95
CA GLU A 48 5.92 14.46 6.30
C GLU A 48 5.07 13.29 6.76
N ARG A 49 3.80 13.57 7.07
CA ARG A 49 2.83 12.57 7.52
C ARG A 49 1.76 12.35 6.46
N TYR A 50 1.39 11.09 6.23
CA TYR A 50 0.33 10.71 5.28
C TYR A 50 -0.61 9.70 5.91
N LEU A 51 -1.85 9.70 5.45
CA LEU A 51 -2.89 8.77 5.91
C LEU A 51 -3.28 7.81 4.79
N VAL A 52 -3.50 6.54 5.11
CA VAL A 52 -3.96 5.54 4.16
C VAL A 52 -5.31 4.99 4.62
N GLN A 53 -6.27 5.01 3.71
CA GLN A 53 -7.54 4.34 3.87
C GLN A 53 -7.67 3.23 2.82
N CYS A 54 -7.82 2.00 3.29
CA CYS A 54 -8.06 0.82 2.49
C CYS A 54 -9.57 0.50 2.52
N LYS A 55 -10.18 0.28 1.35
CA LYS A 55 -11.55 -0.25 1.25
C LYS A 55 -11.56 -1.71 0.81
N ARG A 56 -12.47 -2.48 1.42
CA ARG A 56 -12.68 -3.92 1.17
C ARG A 56 -13.05 -4.21 -0.29
N TRP A 57 -12.67 -5.42 -0.70
CA TRP A 57 -12.79 -5.94 -2.06
C TRP A 57 -14.21 -6.08 -2.63
N ASN A 58 -15.22 -6.18 -1.76
CA ASN A 58 -16.63 -6.27 -2.19
C ASN A 58 -17.21 -4.91 -2.61
N THR A 59 -16.46 -3.81 -2.47
CA THR A 59 -16.88 -2.51 -3.00
C THR A 59 -16.49 -2.39 -4.47
N GLN A 60 -17.46 -2.62 -5.36
CA GLN A 60 -17.25 -2.48 -6.81
C GLN A 60 -16.89 -1.05 -7.23
N LYS A 61 -17.46 -0.04 -6.56
CA LYS A 61 -17.20 1.38 -6.82
C LYS A 61 -17.03 2.19 -5.54
N VAL A 62 -15.94 2.94 -5.43
CA VAL A 62 -15.67 3.89 -4.35
C VAL A 62 -16.17 5.27 -4.76
N GLY A 63 -17.20 5.74 -4.06
CA GLY A 63 -17.78 7.06 -4.24
C GLY A 63 -16.99 8.17 -3.55
N VAL A 64 -17.36 9.42 -3.89
CA VAL A 64 -16.70 10.64 -3.38
C VAL A 64 -16.78 10.78 -1.86
N ALA A 65 -17.76 10.18 -1.20
CA ALA A 65 -17.93 10.24 0.25
C ALA A 65 -16.69 9.75 1.00
N VAL A 66 -16.10 8.63 0.56
CA VAL A 66 -14.88 8.05 1.16
C VAL A 66 -13.70 9.01 1.03
N VAL A 67 -13.52 9.59 -0.16
CA VAL A 67 -12.45 10.56 -0.42
C VAL A 67 -12.63 11.84 0.40
N ARG A 68 -13.87 12.29 0.59
CA ARG A 68 -14.21 13.46 1.42
C ARG A 68 -13.97 13.22 2.90
N GLU A 69 -14.31 12.04 3.39
CA GLU A 69 -14.07 11.63 4.77
C GLU A 69 -12.58 11.64 5.07
N LEU A 70 -11.77 10.96 4.24
CA LEU A 70 -10.30 10.99 4.36
C LEU A 70 -9.76 12.42 4.32
N TYR A 71 -10.24 13.24 3.39
CA TYR A 71 -9.84 14.65 3.30
C TYR A 71 -10.16 15.41 4.60
N GLY A 72 -11.31 15.17 5.22
CA GLY A 72 -11.66 15.77 6.51
C GLY A 72 -10.66 15.40 7.61
N VAL A 73 -10.28 14.12 7.69
CA VAL A 73 -9.26 13.65 8.65
C VAL A 73 -7.88 14.26 8.35
N MET A 74 -7.53 14.38 7.06
CA MET A 74 -6.27 15.00 6.66
C MET A 74 -6.17 16.47 7.12
N GLN A 75 -7.25 17.23 6.93
CA GLN A 75 -7.31 18.63 7.34
C GLN A 75 -7.25 18.76 8.88
N ALA A 76 -7.97 17.90 9.60
CA ALA A 76 -7.95 17.90 11.07
C ALA A 76 -6.59 17.48 11.65
N GLY A 77 -5.91 16.55 10.99
CA GLY A 77 -4.61 16.03 11.39
C GLY A 77 -3.41 16.84 10.88
N GLN A 78 -3.62 17.87 10.07
CA GLN A 78 -2.56 18.66 9.43
C GLN A 78 -1.50 17.78 8.75
N VAL A 79 -1.96 16.81 7.96
CA VAL A 79 -1.07 15.86 7.25
C VAL A 79 -0.74 16.36 5.84
N SER A 80 0.38 15.91 5.30
CA SER A 80 0.87 16.31 3.97
C SER A 80 0.04 15.73 2.82
N GLY A 81 -0.62 14.57 3.04
CA GLY A 81 -1.42 13.94 2.00
C GLY A 81 -2.12 12.66 2.45
N GLY A 82 -2.81 12.02 1.51
CA GLY A 82 -3.54 10.79 1.77
C GLY A 82 -3.58 9.83 0.59
N PHE A 83 -3.77 8.56 0.90
CA PHE A 83 -3.91 7.49 -0.08
C PHE A 83 -5.23 6.76 0.16
N VAL A 84 -6.05 6.61 -0.89
CA VAL A 84 -7.20 5.70 -0.85
C VAL A 84 -6.87 4.49 -1.69
N VAL A 85 -6.84 3.31 -1.07
CA VAL A 85 -6.57 2.04 -1.74
C VAL A 85 -7.86 1.25 -1.87
N CYS A 86 -8.22 0.86 -3.08
CA CYS A 86 -9.39 -0.01 -3.30
C CYS A 86 -9.16 -0.95 -4.48
N SER A 87 -9.58 -2.21 -4.37
CA SER A 87 -9.51 -3.17 -5.48
C SER A 87 -10.53 -2.91 -6.60
N GLY A 88 -11.58 -2.14 -6.32
CA GLY A 88 -12.60 -1.72 -7.28
C GLY A 88 -12.23 -0.45 -8.05
N GLU A 89 -13.22 0.18 -8.67
CA GLU A 89 -13.05 1.44 -9.39
C GLU A 89 -13.41 2.65 -8.54
N PHE A 90 -12.78 3.79 -8.81
CA PHE A 90 -13.22 5.08 -8.27
C PHE A 90 -14.28 5.69 -9.19
N THR A 91 -15.26 6.40 -8.64
CA THR A 91 -16.20 7.17 -9.46
C THR A 91 -15.51 8.40 -10.08
N ALA A 92 -16.12 8.98 -11.12
CA ALA A 92 -15.63 10.23 -11.71
C ALA A 92 -15.57 11.35 -10.66
N ASP A 93 -16.59 11.45 -9.81
CA ASP A 93 -16.65 12.43 -8.72
C ASP A 93 -15.55 12.22 -7.69
N ALA A 94 -15.21 10.96 -7.36
CA ALA A 94 -14.10 10.65 -6.46
C ALA A 94 -12.76 11.13 -7.04
N ARG A 95 -12.52 10.88 -8.33
CA ARG A 95 -11.31 11.37 -9.04
C ARG A 95 -11.27 12.90 -9.10
N ALA A 96 -12.39 13.53 -9.47
CA ALA A 96 -12.50 14.98 -9.56
C ALA A 96 -12.30 15.65 -8.19
N PHE A 97 -12.81 15.03 -7.11
CA PHE A 97 -12.60 15.56 -5.77
C PHE A 97 -11.16 15.38 -5.30
N ALA A 98 -10.52 14.23 -5.55
CA ALA A 98 -9.13 13.99 -5.16
C ALA A 98 -8.13 14.95 -5.85
N ALA A 99 -8.44 15.36 -7.08
CA ALA A 99 -7.60 16.26 -7.86
C ALA A 99 -7.26 17.56 -7.08
N GLY A 100 -5.96 17.84 -6.95
CA GLY A 100 -5.44 19.04 -6.28
C GLY A 100 -5.53 19.04 -4.75
N LYS A 101 -5.94 17.95 -4.10
CA LYS A 101 -6.11 17.88 -2.63
C LYS A 101 -5.08 17.03 -1.90
N GLY A 102 -3.99 16.66 -2.58
CA GLY A 102 -2.96 15.77 -2.01
C GLY A 102 -3.47 14.36 -1.72
N ILE A 103 -4.54 13.94 -2.42
CA ILE A 103 -5.10 12.58 -2.29
C ILE A 103 -4.76 11.78 -3.53
N VAL A 104 -4.15 10.62 -3.33
CA VAL A 104 -3.81 9.66 -4.38
C VAL A 104 -4.76 8.47 -4.31
N LEU A 105 -5.38 8.14 -5.44
CA LEU A 105 -6.28 7.01 -5.57
C LEU A 105 -5.52 5.81 -6.16
N LEU A 106 -5.37 4.74 -5.38
CA LEU A 106 -4.62 3.55 -5.75
C LEU A 106 -5.57 2.37 -6.00
N HIS A 107 -5.43 1.75 -7.16
CA HIS A 107 -6.16 0.53 -7.50
C HIS A 107 -5.46 -0.69 -6.91
N GLY A 108 -6.11 -1.36 -5.96
CA GLY A 108 -5.60 -2.52 -5.24
C GLY A 108 -5.25 -3.70 -6.15
N LYS A 109 -5.91 -3.85 -7.31
CA LYS A 109 -5.48 -4.84 -8.33
C LYS A 109 -4.09 -4.55 -8.88
N ALA A 110 -3.79 -3.28 -9.18
CA ALA A 110 -2.47 -2.87 -9.68
C ALA A 110 -1.39 -3.00 -8.60
N VAL A 111 -1.76 -2.71 -7.34
CA VAL A 111 -0.87 -2.93 -6.18
C VAL A 111 -0.59 -4.42 -6.01
N LEU A 112 -1.61 -5.27 -6.02
CA LEU A 112 -1.46 -6.73 -5.90
C LEU A 112 -0.67 -7.34 -7.06
N SER A 113 -0.95 -6.95 -8.31
CA SER A 113 -0.20 -7.46 -9.46
C SER A 113 1.26 -7.03 -9.43
N SER A 114 1.53 -5.77 -9.12
CA SER A 114 2.90 -5.26 -9.00
C SER A 114 3.67 -5.95 -7.86
N LEU A 115 3.01 -6.23 -6.73
CA LEU A 115 3.61 -6.98 -5.62
C LEU A 115 3.84 -8.46 -5.95
N LEU A 116 2.93 -9.11 -6.66
CA LEU A 116 3.09 -10.51 -7.08
C LEU A 116 4.19 -10.68 -8.14
N GLU A 117 4.25 -9.78 -9.11
CA GLU A 117 5.33 -9.74 -10.12
C GLU A 117 6.69 -9.49 -9.46
N GLN A 118 6.74 -8.59 -8.47
CA GLN A 118 7.99 -8.27 -7.77
C GLN A 118 8.40 -9.37 -6.78
N ALA A 119 7.46 -10.05 -6.12
CA ALA A 119 7.75 -11.22 -5.30
C ALA A 119 8.30 -12.39 -6.15
N ALA A 120 7.82 -12.54 -7.39
CA ALA A 120 8.37 -13.51 -8.34
C ALA A 120 9.80 -13.14 -8.79
N GLN A 121 10.10 -11.84 -8.95
CA GLN A 121 11.44 -11.36 -9.30
C GLN A 121 12.45 -11.57 -8.15
N GLN A 122 12.03 -11.38 -6.89
CA GLN A 122 12.88 -11.57 -5.71
C GLN A 122 13.22 -13.04 -5.42
N ALA A 123 12.40 -13.99 -5.89
CA ALA A 123 12.75 -15.41 -5.84
C ALA A 123 13.85 -15.81 -6.85
N GLY A 124 14.23 -14.91 -7.77
CA GLY A 124 15.27 -15.14 -8.79
C GLY A 124 16.64 -14.53 -8.46
N GLU A 125 16.75 -13.66 -7.45
CA GLU A 125 18.01 -12.96 -7.11
C GLU A 125 18.73 -13.51 -5.87
N ASP A 126 18.10 -14.39 -5.08
CA ASP A 126 18.74 -15.13 -3.97
C ASP A 126 19.40 -16.46 -4.44
N ALA A 127 19.79 -16.53 -5.71
CA ALA A 127 20.62 -17.60 -6.27
C ALA A 127 21.75 -17.03 -7.12
N GLY A 128 22.56 -16.11 -6.58
CA GLY A 128 23.64 -15.54 -7.39
C GLY A 128 24.53 -14.50 -6.73
N SER A 129 25.07 -14.74 -5.54
CA SER A 129 26.25 -13.99 -5.09
C SER A 129 27.15 -14.82 -4.18
N CYS A 130 28.21 -15.39 -4.76
CA CYS A 130 29.43 -15.69 -4.02
C CYS A 130 30.55 -14.85 -4.67
N PRO A 131 30.82 -13.63 -4.17
CA PRO A 131 31.91 -12.81 -4.65
C PRO A 131 33.18 -13.18 -3.86
N SER A 132 34.14 -13.79 -4.56
CA SER A 132 35.53 -14.04 -4.13
C SER A 132 35.76 -14.73 -2.77
N CYS A 133 35.82 -16.06 -2.78
CA CYS A 133 36.78 -16.79 -1.93
C CYS A 133 37.79 -17.45 -2.88
N GLY A 134 38.95 -16.82 -3.05
CA GLY A 134 40.09 -17.44 -3.70
C GLY A 134 40.69 -18.47 -2.76
N CYS A 135 40.29 -19.73 -2.89
CA CYS A 135 41.07 -20.86 -2.40
C CYS A 135 41.03 -21.97 -3.46
N ALA A 136 42.19 -22.21 -4.06
CA ALA A 136 42.43 -23.31 -4.98
C ALA A 136 42.23 -24.64 -4.24
N VAL A 137 41.17 -25.38 -4.59
CA VAL A 137 41.08 -26.80 -4.23
C VAL A 137 41.84 -27.57 -5.30
N SER A 138 43.11 -27.86 -5.00
CA SER A 138 43.91 -28.88 -5.65
C SER A 138 43.17 -30.22 -5.52
N GLN A 139 42.86 -30.85 -6.65
CA GLN A 139 42.61 -32.29 -6.71
C GLN A 139 43.84 -32.95 -7.32
N ARG A 140 44.44 -33.83 -6.52
CA ARG A 140 45.43 -34.81 -6.93
C ARG A 140 44.74 -35.96 -7.66
#